data_AF-A0A0D2D1E6-F1
#
_entry.id   AF-A0A0D2D1E6-F1
#
_cell.length_a   1.000
_cell.length_b   1.000
_cell.length_c   1.000
_cell.angle_alpha   90.00
_cell.angle_beta   90.00
_cell.angle_gamma   90.00
#
_symmetry.space_group_name_H-M   'P 1'
#
loop_
_entity.id
_entity.type
_entity.pdbx_description
1 polymer ?
#
loop_
_entity_poly.entity_id
_entity_poly.type
_entity_poly.pdbx_seq_one_letter_code
_entity_poly.pdbx_strand_id
1 'polypeptide(L)'
;MGKPVTSCDSCRRSRLGCNAANSLPGQGCFNCSRRGVLCSFRAIETNTNVKNHASSQKSGGMPAMGSAAGNDPGKGTEMNAGMSAGTAADSASSPLSIPSQAVMSETSDSLARSQQALRLHNLLWNVYTSLLEPRIGLWIAGAGCPFTSSTSTTAAATRISRLMINLDKSAAWSRRQATHGHSFTDSNSRSEYAADAVVNQALMHAIYAYSVRWLHLTDDKQYHDPQTRQHIHALKKDLSAALYAQAKQEMYVIMSRPSYRSVLALYLFSIIPTSSRNYGDNIDDLCLESSLSHQNYLNSKAQMPSSRRDAIADLLDRGAFSSTNIPLLQTDEPLDDDAQEFNSMSRLAFWFGVMTDTTRSLTRCRPSVLLPGQTGESKVWAAVRQRTKLFDQHSQMLRVLRTPFTNDQVMAILQHAYPLKTLVWAAITRVQDALVHQMSDISLAEAVDAARKESNNFEQTFGQLLCICQRDFLLLNRTTQMCYSKPPKISVLLETPPSPFSQNKIHDTCP
;
A
#
# COMPACT_ATOMS: atom_id res chain seq x y z
N MET A 1 2.86 38.08 -18.51
CA MET A 1 2.09 36.87 -18.91
C MET A 1 1.71 36.11 -17.65
N GLY A 2 0.48 35.58 -17.55
CA GLY A 2 0.05 34.78 -16.39
C GLY A 2 0.48 33.31 -16.53
N LYS A 3 0.79 32.63 -15.41
CA LYS A 3 1.06 31.18 -15.43
C LYS A 3 -0.24 30.42 -15.79
N PRO A 4 -0.20 29.41 -16.67
CA PRO A 4 -1.39 28.66 -17.06
C PRO A 4 -1.98 27.93 -15.84
N VAL A 5 -3.30 28.03 -15.69
CA VAL A 5 -4.04 27.35 -14.62
C VAL A 5 -4.27 25.89 -15.03
N THR A 6 -3.53 24.97 -14.43
CA THR A 6 -3.63 23.51 -14.68
C THR A 6 -4.65 22.80 -13.78
N SER A 7 -5.33 23.53 -12.89
CA SER A 7 -6.24 22.96 -11.88
C SER A 7 -7.44 23.85 -11.59
N CYS A 8 -8.64 23.27 -11.57
CA CYS A 8 -9.86 23.96 -11.14
C CYS A 8 -9.87 24.25 -9.64
N ASP A 9 -10.66 25.23 -9.20
CA ASP A 9 -10.68 25.70 -7.81
C ASP A 9 -11.20 24.64 -6.85
N SER A 10 -12.17 23.82 -7.28
CA SER A 10 -12.69 22.71 -6.47
C SER A 10 -11.60 21.69 -6.14
N CYS A 11 -10.80 21.27 -7.13
CA CYS A 11 -9.66 20.38 -6.89
C CYS A 11 -8.55 21.08 -6.09
N ARG A 12 -8.23 22.35 -6.41
CA ARG A 12 -7.19 23.11 -5.71
C ARG A 12 -7.50 23.32 -4.23
N ARG A 13 -8.72 23.77 -3.89
CA ARG A 13 -9.20 23.90 -2.50
C ARG A 13 -9.19 22.56 -1.76
N SER A 14 -9.45 21.46 -2.48
CA SER A 14 -9.44 20.10 -1.92
C SER A 14 -8.07 19.42 -1.93
N ARG A 15 -7.01 20.10 -2.41
CA ARG A 15 -5.65 19.55 -2.62
C ARG A 15 -5.60 18.25 -3.45
N LEU A 16 -6.53 18.10 -4.40
CA LEU A 16 -6.61 16.94 -5.30
C LEU A 16 -5.93 17.23 -6.65
N GLY A 17 -5.33 16.19 -7.24
CA GLY A 17 -4.92 16.22 -8.65
C GLY A 17 -6.10 16.52 -9.58
N CYS A 18 -5.85 17.29 -10.64
CA CYS A 18 -6.89 17.79 -11.52
C CYS A 18 -6.55 17.47 -12.98
N ASN A 19 -7.34 16.62 -13.64
CA ASN A 19 -7.16 16.23 -15.04
C ASN A 19 -8.01 17.09 -16.01
N ALA A 20 -8.39 18.31 -15.61
CA ALA A 20 -9.29 19.17 -16.39
C ALA A 20 -8.71 19.57 -17.76
N ALA A 21 -7.39 19.78 -17.83
CA ALA A 21 -6.68 20.06 -19.08
C ALA A 21 -6.68 18.87 -20.07
N ASN A 22 -7.03 17.67 -19.61
CA ASN A 22 -7.09 16.44 -20.40
C ASN A 22 -8.54 15.96 -20.59
N SER A 23 -9.53 16.81 -20.27
CA SER A 23 -10.96 16.52 -20.39
C SER A 23 -11.52 17.22 -21.64
N LEU A 24 -12.53 16.63 -22.29
CA LEU A 24 -13.17 17.22 -23.47
C LEU A 24 -13.82 18.57 -23.13
N PRO A 25 -13.89 19.54 -24.08
CA PRO A 25 -14.58 20.81 -23.86
C PRO A 25 -16.01 20.60 -23.34
N GLY A 26 -16.37 21.31 -22.27
CA GLY A 26 -17.66 21.16 -21.58
C GLY A 26 -17.72 20.01 -20.54
N GLN A 27 -16.81 19.03 -20.57
CA GLN A 27 -16.72 18.02 -19.51
C GLN A 27 -15.88 18.51 -18.33
N GLY A 28 -16.49 18.54 -17.15
CA GLY A 28 -15.79 18.81 -15.90
C GLY A 28 -14.82 17.67 -15.54
N CYS A 29 -13.71 18.00 -14.87
CA CYS A 29 -12.67 17.01 -14.57
C CYS A 29 -13.19 15.86 -13.71
N PHE A 30 -12.51 14.70 -13.78
CA PHE A 30 -12.99 13.45 -13.19
C PHE A 30 -13.26 13.58 -11.67
N ASN A 31 -12.42 14.32 -10.95
CA ASN A 31 -12.60 14.57 -9.52
C ASN A 31 -13.72 15.57 -9.18
N CYS A 32 -14.17 16.41 -10.13
CA CYS A 32 -15.38 17.23 -9.97
C CYS A 32 -16.63 16.40 -10.29
N SER A 33 -16.61 15.67 -11.42
CA SER A 33 -17.67 14.77 -11.85
C SER A 33 -18.00 13.71 -10.79
N ARG A 34 -16.99 12.97 -10.29
CA ARG A 34 -17.13 11.96 -9.22
C ARG A 34 -17.66 12.52 -7.89
N ARG A 35 -17.64 13.84 -7.69
CA ARG A 35 -18.15 14.53 -6.50
C ARG A 35 -19.49 15.23 -6.71
N GLY A 36 -20.04 15.24 -7.93
CA GLY A 36 -21.24 16.02 -8.26
C GLY A 36 -21.06 17.54 -8.15
N VAL A 37 -19.82 18.04 -8.23
CA VAL A 37 -19.51 19.47 -8.07
C VAL A 37 -19.17 20.08 -9.43
N LEU A 38 -19.75 21.25 -9.74
CA LEU A 38 -19.44 22.00 -10.96
C LEU A 38 -17.94 22.31 -11.05
N CYS A 39 -17.34 22.04 -12.22
CA CYS A 39 -15.92 22.24 -12.45
C CYS A 39 -15.66 23.65 -12.99
N SER A 40 -15.00 24.52 -12.20
CA SER A 40 -14.68 25.90 -12.59
C SER A 40 -13.57 26.04 -13.66
N PHE A 41 -13.23 24.95 -14.37
CA PHE A 41 -12.16 24.97 -15.36
C PHE A 41 -12.64 25.51 -16.70
N ARG A 42 -12.33 26.78 -16.99
CA ARG A 42 -12.19 27.20 -18.39
C ARG A 42 -10.86 26.71 -18.91
N ALA A 43 -10.90 25.85 -19.93
CA ALA A 43 -9.73 25.63 -20.78
C ALA A 43 -9.34 26.97 -21.42
N ILE A 44 -8.03 27.19 -21.62
CA ILE A 44 -7.55 28.35 -22.35
C ILE A 44 -7.73 28.03 -23.84
N GLU A 45 -8.71 28.66 -24.48
CA GLU A 45 -8.87 28.61 -25.93
C GLU A 45 -7.69 29.35 -26.59
N THR A 46 -6.66 28.60 -26.94
CA THR A 46 -5.56 29.11 -27.77
C THR A 46 -6.02 29.16 -29.22
N ASN A 47 -6.52 30.32 -29.66
CA ASN A 47 -6.40 30.67 -31.07
C ASN A 47 -6.17 32.16 -31.29
N THR A 48 -5.43 32.48 -32.34
CA THR A 48 -5.01 33.83 -32.70
C THR A 48 -6.07 34.56 -33.52
N ASN A 49 -6.37 35.81 -33.16
CA ASN A 49 -7.35 36.71 -33.79
C ASN A 49 -8.82 36.26 -33.56
N VAL A 50 -9.78 37.13 -33.21
CA VAL A 50 -10.00 38.50 -33.70
C VAL A 50 -10.46 39.48 -32.59
N LYS A 51 -9.86 40.70 -32.62
CA LYS A 51 -10.30 42.03 -32.12
C LYS A 51 -11.22 42.17 -30.88
N ASN A 52 -10.66 42.90 -29.90
CA ASN A 52 -11.26 44.00 -29.12
C ASN A 52 -12.68 43.84 -28.49
N HIS A 53 -12.77 43.91 -27.16
CA HIS A 53 -12.93 45.21 -26.47
C HIS A 53 -12.71 45.13 -24.94
N ALA A 54 -12.58 46.32 -24.33
CA ALA A 54 -12.47 46.59 -22.90
C ALA A 54 -13.80 46.29 -22.14
N SER A 55 -13.91 46.35 -20.80
CA SER A 55 -13.01 46.97 -19.81
C SER A 55 -13.05 46.32 -18.42
N SER A 56 -12.04 46.68 -17.62
CA SER A 56 -12.04 46.75 -16.16
C SER A 56 -13.38 47.17 -15.52
N GLN A 57 -13.76 46.54 -14.40
CA GLN A 57 -13.86 47.26 -13.12
C GLN A 57 -13.88 46.34 -11.88
N LYS A 58 -13.60 46.94 -10.71
CA LYS A 58 -13.60 46.29 -9.39
C LYS A 58 -15.03 46.02 -8.91
N SER A 59 -15.21 44.98 -8.10
CA SER A 59 -16.27 44.95 -7.09
C SER A 59 -15.74 44.38 -5.77
N GLY A 60 -16.07 45.07 -4.69
CA GLY A 60 -15.73 44.70 -3.31
C GLY A 60 -16.53 45.60 -2.38
N GLY A 61 -17.29 45.00 -1.47
CA GLY A 61 -18.25 45.71 -0.63
C GLY A 61 -19.56 44.93 -0.45
N MET A 62 -19.78 44.46 0.77
CA MET A 62 -21.12 44.33 1.38
C MET A 62 -21.49 45.74 1.97
N PRO A 63 -22.69 46.02 2.54
CA PRO A 63 -23.72 45.08 3.01
C PRO A 63 -25.21 45.54 2.87
N ALA A 64 -26.10 44.74 3.48
CA ALA A 64 -27.31 45.11 4.25
C ALA A 64 -28.63 45.63 3.58
N MET A 65 -29.72 44.97 3.99
CA MET A 65 -31.09 45.44 4.35
C MET A 65 -31.81 46.55 3.56
N GLY A 66 -33.07 46.27 3.21
CA GLY A 66 -34.15 47.25 2.90
C GLY A 66 -35.48 46.53 2.64
N SER A 67 -36.63 47.08 3.06
CA SER A 67 -37.96 46.42 2.97
C SER A 67 -39.06 47.33 2.42
N ALA A 68 -39.92 46.79 1.54
CA ALA A 68 -41.31 47.19 1.26
C ALA A 68 -41.90 46.25 0.17
N ALA A 69 -43.21 46.08 -0.09
CA ALA A 69 -44.47 46.02 0.70
C ALA A 69 -45.66 46.43 -0.20
N GLY A 70 -46.67 45.56 -0.34
CA GLY A 70 -47.97 45.83 -1.00
C GLY A 70 -48.04 45.49 -2.52
N ASN A 71 -49.20 45.11 -3.10
CA ASN A 71 -50.55 44.90 -2.54
C ASN A 71 -51.35 43.86 -3.40
N ASP A 72 -52.40 43.30 -2.80
CA ASP A 72 -53.51 42.51 -3.40
C ASP A 72 -54.72 43.46 -3.70
N PRO A 73 -55.98 43.08 -4.07
CA PRO A 73 -56.55 41.80 -4.56
C PRO A 73 -57.54 41.93 -5.77
N GLY A 74 -58.11 40.80 -6.24
CA GLY A 74 -59.41 40.78 -6.97
C GLY A 74 -59.62 39.57 -7.92
N LYS A 75 -60.37 38.51 -7.53
CA LYS A 75 -61.83 38.29 -7.65
C LYS A 75 -62.41 38.16 -9.07
N GLY A 76 -62.98 36.98 -9.38
CA GLY A 76 -63.88 36.68 -10.51
C GLY A 76 -64.34 35.22 -10.47
N THR A 77 -65.62 34.92 -10.70
CA THR A 77 -66.21 33.56 -10.59
C THR A 77 -67.33 33.43 -11.63
N GLU A 78 -67.43 32.31 -12.36
CA GLU A 78 -68.71 31.82 -12.92
C GLU A 78 -68.60 30.35 -13.41
N MET A 79 -69.71 29.76 -13.86
CA MET A 79 -69.99 28.31 -13.78
C MET A 79 -70.89 27.80 -14.92
N ASN A 80 -70.83 26.48 -15.19
CA ASN A 80 -71.84 25.66 -15.93
C ASN A 80 -72.05 25.96 -17.44
N ALA A 81 -72.66 25.09 -18.27
CA ALA A 81 -72.86 23.63 -18.28
C ALA A 81 -73.42 23.15 -19.66
N GLY A 82 -73.43 21.84 -19.93
CA GLY A 82 -74.06 21.17 -21.12
C GLY A 82 -73.06 20.79 -22.24
N MET A 83 -73.07 19.66 -22.98
CA MET A 83 -74.08 18.67 -23.45
C MET A 83 -74.82 19.11 -24.75
N SER A 84 -74.89 18.35 -25.87
CA SER A 84 -74.25 17.08 -26.36
C SER A 84 -74.30 17.08 -27.94
N ALA A 85 -74.16 16.03 -28.79
CA ALA A 85 -73.93 14.57 -28.75
C ALA A 85 -73.47 14.05 -30.16
N GLY A 86 -72.91 12.82 -30.24
CA GLY A 86 -72.70 12.05 -31.49
C GLY A 86 -71.39 12.35 -32.27
N THR A 87 -70.79 11.45 -33.07
CA THR A 87 -71.10 10.03 -33.40
C THR A 87 -69.84 9.32 -33.94
N ALA A 88 -69.59 8.03 -33.61
CA ALA A 88 -68.71 7.00 -34.24
C ALA A 88 -67.27 7.38 -34.77
N ALA A 89 -66.21 6.57 -34.68
CA ALA A 89 -66.11 5.10 -34.62
C ALA A 89 -64.75 4.59 -34.02
N ASP A 90 -64.74 3.31 -33.64
CA ASP A 90 -63.65 2.33 -33.45
C ASP A 90 -62.16 2.75 -33.39
N SER A 91 -61.48 2.43 -32.28
CA SER A 91 -60.43 1.37 -32.22
C SER A 91 -59.59 1.33 -30.94
N ALA A 92 -59.05 0.14 -30.63
CA ALA A 92 -57.91 -0.18 -29.77
C ALA A 92 -57.96 0.15 -28.25
N SER A 93 -57.88 -0.90 -27.43
CA SER A 93 -57.83 -0.87 -25.96
C SER A 93 -56.40 -0.90 -25.39
N SER A 94 -56.11 -0.06 -24.38
CA SER A 94 -55.22 -0.37 -23.24
C SER A 94 -55.25 0.74 -22.17
N PRO A 95 -55.35 0.43 -20.86
CA PRO A 95 -55.30 1.44 -19.80
C PRO A 95 -53.86 1.88 -19.47
N LEU A 96 -53.65 3.19 -19.36
CA LEU A 96 -52.39 3.79 -18.88
C LEU A 96 -52.13 3.42 -17.41
N SER A 97 -51.19 2.49 -17.19
CA SER A 97 -50.74 2.10 -15.85
C SER A 97 -49.74 3.12 -15.30
N ILE A 98 -49.90 3.54 -14.04
CA ILE A 98 -49.04 4.51 -13.34
C ILE A 98 -47.84 3.79 -12.69
N PRO A 99 -46.56 4.08 -13.05
CA PRO A 99 -45.41 3.36 -12.51
C PRO A 99 -44.30 4.31 -12.05
N SER A 100 -44.38 4.92 -10.84
CA SER A 100 -43.35 5.89 -10.41
C SER A 100 -42.93 5.91 -8.94
N GLN A 101 -43.59 5.21 -8.00
CA GLN A 101 -43.16 5.25 -6.59
C GLN A 101 -42.20 4.12 -6.18
N ALA A 102 -42.37 2.89 -6.66
CA ALA A 102 -41.46 1.78 -6.31
C ALA A 102 -40.03 2.00 -6.82
N VAL A 103 -39.88 2.36 -8.09
CA VAL A 103 -38.57 2.53 -8.77
C VAL A 103 -37.72 3.65 -8.13
N MET A 104 -38.35 4.67 -7.54
CA MET A 104 -37.64 5.75 -6.85
C MET A 104 -37.08 5.32 -5.48
N SER A 105 -37.70 4.35 -4.78
CA SER A 105 -37.13 3.80 -3.55
C SER A 105 -35.85 3.03 -3.86
N GLU A 106 -35.94 2.01 -4.73
CA GLU A 106 -34.81 1.11 -5.03
C GLU A 106 -33.57 1.84 -5.56
N THR A 107 -33.77 2.89 -6.37
CA THR A 107 -32.68 3.73 -6.87
C THR A 107 -32.07 4.61 -5.78
N SER A 108 -32.87 5.14 -4.84
CA SER A 108 -32.35 5.85 -3.66
C SER A 108 -31.57 4.92 -2.72
N ASP A 109 -32.06 3.71 -2.49
CA ASP A 109 -31.41 2.68 -1.67
C ASP A 109 -30.11 2.15 -2.32
N SER A 110 -30.08 2.07 -3.65
CA SER A 110 -28.87 1.73 -4.42
C SER A 110 -27.81 2.83 -4.31
N LEU A 111 -28.22 4.10 -4.45
CA LEU A 111 -27.32 5.25 -4.27
C LEU A 111 -26.79 5.34 -2.82
N ALA A 112 -27.64 5.12 -1.82
CA ALA A 112 -27.24 5.10 -0.41
C ALA A 112 -26.21 4.00 -0.12
N ARG A 113 -26.46 2.75 -0.57
CA ARG A 113 -25.51 1.63 -0.45
C ARG A 113 -24.19 1.91 -1.16
N SER A 114 -24.23 2.49 -2.37
CA SER A 114 -23.03 2.89 -3.13
C SER A 114 -22.20 3.95 -2.38
N GLN A 115 -22.85 4.97 -1.80
CA GLN A 115 -22.17 5.96 -0.96
C GLN A 115 -21.58 5.37 0.33
N GLN A 116 -22.27 4.43 0.97
CA GLN A 116 -21.76 3.73 2.16
C GLN A 116 -20.53 2.87 1.81
N ALA A 117 -20.60 2.10 0.72
CA ALA A 117 -19.47 1.31 0.22
C ALA A 117 -18.26 2.19 -0.12
N LEU A 118 -18.47 3.35 -0.76
CA LEU A 118 -17.43 4.34 -1.04
C LEU A 118 -16.80 4.89 0.25
N ARG A 119 -17.59 5.16 1.29
CA ARG A 119 -17.08 5.60 2.61
C ARG A 119 -16.23 4.50 3.26
N LEU A 120 -16.71 3.25 3.27
CA LEU A 120 -15.99 2.11 3.83
C LEU A 120 -14.66 1.84 3.09
N HIS A 121 -14.68 1.86 1.75
CA HIS A 121 -13.49 1.80 0.90
C HIS A 121 -12.45 2.85 1.33
N ASN A 122 -12.85 4.13 1.42
CA ASN A 122 -11.95 5.22 1.81
C ASN A 122 -11.39 5.01 3.23
N LEU A 123 -12.20 4.56 4.19
CA LEU A 123 -11.75 4.29 5.56
C LEU A 123 -10.70 3.16 5.62
N LEU A 124 -10.99 2.02 4.97
CA LEU A 124 -10.08 0.86 4.95
C LEU A 124 -8.79 1.16 4.17
N TRP A 125 -8.89 1.90 3.05
CA TRP A 125 -7.72 2.32 2.27
C TRP A 125 -6.86 3.36 3.00
N ASN A 126 -7.48 4.29 3.73
CA ASN A 126 -6.75 5.23 4.60
C ASN A 126 -6.03 4.50 5.74
N VAL A 127 -6.66 3.49 6.36
CA VAL A 127 -5.99 2.62 7.35
C VAL A 127 -4.77 1.93 6.75
N TYR A 128 -4.90 1.28 5.60
CA TYR A 128 -3.79 0.61 4.91
C TYR A 128 -2.63 1.58 4.57
N THR A 129 -2.95 2.71 3.93
CA THR A 129 -1.96 3.69 3.46
C THR A 129 -1.33 4.56 4.56
N SER A 130 -1.93 4.62 5.76
CA SER A 130 -1.38 5.37 6.92
C SER A 130 -0.72 4.51 7.99
N LEU A 131 -1.10 3.23 8.13
CA LEU A 131 -0.54 2.34 9.16
C LEU A 131 0.40 1.27 8.61
N LEU A 132 0.08 0.65 7.46
CA LEU A 132 0.86 -0.48 6.94
C LEU A 132 1.90 -0.05 5.90
N GLU A 133 1.51 0.71 4.88
CA GLU A 133 2.46 1.10 3.83
C GLU A 133 3.68 1.88 4.35
N PRO A 134 3.58 2.80 5.34
CA PRO A 134 4.75 3.46 5.91
C PRO A 134 5.67 2.50 6.66
N ARG A 135 5.12 1.46 7.32
CA ARG A 135 5.90 0.42 8.01
C ARG A 135 6.61 -0.50 7.02
N ILE A 136 5.94 -0.93 5.95
CA ILE A 136 6.60 -1.71 4.89
C ILE A 136 7.69 -0.85 4.22
N GLY A 137 7.40 0.41 3.89
CA GLY A 137 8.38 1.35 3.35
C GLY A 137 9.61 1.55 4.25
N LEU A 138 9.42 1.62 5.57
CA LEU A 138 10.51 1.67 6.55
C LEU A 138 11.43 0.43 6.50
N TRP A 139 10.90 -0.74 6.14
CA TRP A 139 11.66 -1.99 6.07
C TRP A 139 12.32 -2.23 4.71
N ILE A 140 11.79 -1.63 3.63
CA ILE A 140 12.22 -1.96 2.26
C ILE A 140 12.78 -0.80 1.45
N ALA A 141 12.74 0.43 1.98
CA ALA A 141 12.99 1.63 1.18
C ALA A 141 14.01 2.57 1.86
N GLY A 142 14.58 3.50 1.10
CA GLY A 142 15.71 4.32 1.56
C GLY A 142 16.90 3.47 2.01
N ALA A 143 17.40 3.70 3.22
CA ALA A 143 18.47 2.88 3.81
C ALA A 143 18.03 1.46 4.21
N GLY A 144 16.71 1.21 4.30
CA GLY A 144 16.13 -0.07 4.72
C GLY A 144 16.26 -1.21 3.69
N CYS A 145 16.62 -0.95 2.44
CA CYS A 145 17.01 -2.01 1.50
C CYS A 145 18.53 -2.01 1.29
N PRO A 146 19.23 -3.15 1.43
CA PRO A 146 20.67 -3.24 1.28
C PRO A 146 21.19 -2.99 -0.15
N PHE A 147 20.31 -2.84 -1.14
CA PHE A 147 20.63 -2.76 -2.58
C PHE A 147 20.28 -1.40 -3.25
N THR A 148 19.89 -0.38 -2.47
CA THR A 148 19.60 0.97 -2.95
C THR A 148 20.87 1.82 -3.10
N SER A 149 21.08 2.52 -4.22
CA SER A 149 22.12 3.57 -4.23
C SER A 149 21.72 4.70 -3.29
N SER A 150 22.68 5.24 -2.52
CA SER A 150 22.48 6.42 -1.66
C SER A 150 22.01 7.65 -2.42
N THR A 151 22.13 7.67 -3.76
CA THR A 151 21.65 8.74 -4.64
C THR A 151 20.19 8.58 -5.11
N SER A 152 19.52 7.46 -4.81
CA SER A 152 18.16 7.18 -5.31
C SER A 152 17.08 7.92 -4.51
N THR A 153 16.79 9.15 -4.91
CA THR A 153 15.71 9.99 -4.33
C THR A 153 14.31 9.36 -4.46
N THR A 154 14.08 8.50 -5.46
CA THR A 154 12.83 7.72 -5.63
C THR A 154 12.62 6.66 -4.54
N ALA A 155 13.68 6.19 -3.87
CA ALA A 155 13.58 5.14 -2.86
C ALA A 155 12.95 5.61 -1.54
N ALA A 156 12.99 6.90 -1.19
CA ALA A 156 12.60 7.36 0.16
C ALA A 156 11.09 7.46 0.41
N ALA A 157 10.25 7.51 -0.65
CA ALA A 157 8.82 7.84 -0.54
C ALA A 157 7.87 6.82 -1.21
N THR A 158 8.39 5.73 -1.77
CA THR A 158 7.61 4.82 -2.61
C THR A 158 6.79 3.82 -1.79
N ARG A 159 5.47 4.04 -1.78
CA ARG A 159 4.46 3.11 -1.22
C ARG A 159 4.49 1.75 -1.91
N ILE A 160 4.40 0.67 -1.15
CA ILE A 160 4.45 -0.71 -1.68
C ILE A 160 3.37 -1.01 -2.73
N SER A 161 2.15 -0.51 -2.60
CA SER A 161 1.14 -0.65 -3.66
C SER A 161 1.57 0.01 -4.96
N ARG A 162 2.14 1.23 -4.90
CA ARG A 162 2.64 1.95 -6.08
C ARG A 162 3.86 1.27 -6.68
N LEU A 163 4.77 0.75 -5.86
CA LEU A 163 5.92 -0.05 -6.31
C LEU A 163 5.46 -1.22 -7.18
N MET A 164 4.55 -2.05 -6.65
CA MET A 164 4.07 -3.24 -7.36
C MET A 164 3.25 -2.89 -8.61
N ILE A 165 2.43 -1.84 -8.57
CA ILE A 165 1.69 -1.32 -9.74
C ILE A 165 2.65 -0.83 -10.84
N ASN A 166 3.73 -0.12 -10.48
CA ASN A 166 4.71 0.36 -11.44
C ASN A 166 5.49 -0.82 -12.06
N LEU A 167 5.94 -1.76 -11.24
CA LEU A 167 6.66 -2.96 -11.71
C LEU A 167 5.84 -3.82 -12.68
N ASP A 168 4.56 -4.04 -12.39
CA ASP A 168 3.67 -4.76 -13.31
C ASP A 168 3.50 -4.03 -14.66
N LYS A 169 3.45 -2.69 -14.65
CA LYS A 169 3.35 -1.87 -15.87
C LYS A 169 4.63 -1.92 -16.69
N SER A 170 5.79 -1.70 -16.08
CA SER A 170 7.09 -1.79 -16.78
C SER A 170 7.30 -3.20 -17.34
N ALA A 171 7.03 -4.25 -16.55
CA ALA A 171 7.12 -5.63 -17.01
C ALA A 171 6.13 -5.96 -18.16
N ALA A 172 4.94 -5.34 -18.18
CA ALA A 172 4.01 -5.48 -19.31
C ALA A 172 4.50 -4.71 -20.56
N TRP A 173 5.07 -3.52 -20.39
CA TRP A 173 5.63 -2.71 -21.47
C TRP A 173 6.82 -3.40 -22.14
N SER A 174 7.80 -3.92 -21.38
CA SER A 174 8.93 -4.68 -21.92
C SER A 174 8.49 -5.97 -22.63
N ARG A 175 7.45 -6.66 -22.14
CA ARG A 175 6.85 -7.80 -22.85
C ARG A 175 6.26 -7.37 -24.19
N ARG A 176 5.49 -6.27 -24.23
CA ARG A 176 4.86 -5.76 -25.45
C ARG A 176 5.91 -5.38 -26.51
N GLN A 177 6.99 -4.71 -26.10
CA GLN A 177 8.15 -4.43 -26.98
C GLN A 177 8.74 -5.70 -27.58
N ALA A 178 9.05 -6.72 -26.76
CA ALA A 178 9.58 -7.99 -27.25
C ALA A 178 8.63 -8.72 -28.23
N THR A 179 7.31 -8.48 -28.15
CA THR A 179 6.31 -9.08 -29.05
C THR A 179 5.98 -8.27 -30.31
N HIS A 180 6.49 -7.05 -30.50
CA HIS A 180 6.10 -6.19 -31.63
C HIS A 180 6.51 -6.69 -33.03
N GLY A 181 7.22 -7.82 -33.13
CA GLY A 181 7.44 -8.54 -34.40
C GLY A 181 6.23 -9.34 -34.92
N HIS A 182 5.15 -9.50 -34.14
CA HIS A 182 3.96 -10.23 -34.56
C HIS A 182 2.66 -9.42 -34.39
N SER A 183 1.72 -9.64 -35.31
CA SER A 183 0.51 -8.82 -35.46
C SER A 183 -0.38 -8.86 -34.21
N PHE A 184 -0.76 -7.67 -33.73
CA PHE A 184 -1.47 -7.48 -32.47
C PHE A 184 -2.98 -7.66 -32.66
N THR A 185 -3.54 -8.80 -32.24
CA THR A 185 -4.98 -9.07 -32.31
C THR A 185 -5.72 -8.51 -31.10
N ASP A 186 -6.79 -7.74 -31.33
CA ASP A 186 -7.50 -7.01 -30.26
C ASP A 186 -8.17 -7.92 -29.21
N SER A 187 -8.46 -9.17 -29.58
CA SER A 187 -8.89 -10.22 -28.63
C SER A 187 -7.92 -10.41 -27.45
N ASN A 188 -6.61 -10.24 -27.69
CA ASN A 188 -5.58 -10.41 -26.66
C ASN A 188 -5.54 -9.19 -25.71
N SER A 189 -5.84 -7.99 -26.22
CA SER A 189 -5.91 -6.75 -25.42
C SER A 189 -6.98 -6.86 -24.34
N ARG A 190 -8.19 -7.29 -24.72
CA ARG A 190 -9.36 -7.44 -23.84
C ARG A 190 -9.16 -8.52 -22.79
N SER A 191 -8.41 -9.58 -23.11
CA SER A 191 -7.99 -10.62 -22.17
C SER A 191 -7.02 -10.08 -21.11
N GLU A 192 -6.02 -9.29 -21.51
CA GLU A 192 -5.06 -8.68 -20.56
C GLU A 192 -5.74 -7.65 -19.64
N TYR A 193 -6.70 -6.86 -20.13
CA TYR A 193 -7.50 -5.97 -19.27
C TYR A 193 -8.37 -6.71 -18.26
N ALA A 194 -9.02 -7.81 -18.66
CA ALA A 194 -9.78 -8.66 -17.74
C ALA A 194 -8.87 -9.36 -16.70
N ALA A 195 -7.64 -9.71 -17.10
CA ALA A 195 -6.63 -10.22 -16.18
C ALA A 195 -6.22 -9.19 -15.13
N ASP A 196 -5.94 -7.96 -15.56
CA ASP A 196 -5.54 -6.85 -14.69
C ASP A 196 -6.63 -6.48 -13.67
N ALA A 197 -7.90 -6.43 -14.12
CA ALA A 197 -9.05 -6.14 -13.29
C ALA A 197 -9.19 -7.12 -12.10
N VAL A 198 -9.07 -8.43 -12.36
CA VAL A 198 -9.15 -9.47 -11.31
C VAL A 198 -8.01 -9.32 -10.29
N VAL A 199 -6.78 -9.04 -10.74
CA VAL A 199 -5.63 -8.83 -9.84
C VAL A 199 -5.81 -7.58 -8.97
N ASN A 200 -6.31 -6.48 -9.54
CA ASN A 200 -6.64 -5.27 -8.78
C ASN A 200 -7.76 -5.52 -7.76
N GLN A 201 -8.79 -6.28 -8.14
CA GLN A 201 -9.92 -6.63 -7.27
C GLN A 201 -9.47 -7.50 -6.09
N ALA A 202 -8.67 -8.53 -6.34
CA ALA A 202 -8.08 -9.37 -5.30
C ALA A 202 -7.20 -8.57 -4.32
N LEU A 203 -6.37 -7.64 -4.83
CA LEU A 203 -5.57 -6.76 -3.99
C LEU A 203 -6.43 -5.81 -3.15
N MET A 204 -7.51 -5.25 -3.70
CA MET A 204 -8.46 -4.44 -2.93
C MET A 204 -9.14 -5.24 -1.81
N HIS A 205 -9.64 -6.44 -2.08
CA HIS A 205 -10.27 -7.28 -1.06
C HIS A 205 -9.28 -7.74 0.02
N ALA A 206 -8.04 -8.10 -0.35
CA ALA A 206 -6.96 -8.38 0.62
C ALA A 206 -6.65 -7.16 1.50
N ILE A 207 -6.61 -5.95 0.92
CA ILE A 207 -6.42 -4.69 1.67
C ILE A 207 -7.58 -4.43 2.64
N TYR A 208 -8.84 -4.67 2.23
CA TYR A 208 -10.01 -4.48 3.10
C TYR A 208 -10.01 -5.48 4.27
N ALA A 209 -9.82 -6.77 3.99
CA ALA A 209 -9.74 -7.84 4.97
C ALA A 209 -8.54 -7.69 5.93
N TYR A 210 -7.41 -7.15 5.43
CA TYR A 210 -6.31 -6.75 6.30
C TYR A 210 -6.73 -5.60 7.24
N SER A 211 -7.34 -4.55 6.69
CA SER A 211 -7.47 -3.24 7.34
C SER A 211 -8.60 -3.17 8.37
N VAL A 212 -9.68 -3.95 8.20
CA VAL A 212 -10.85 -3.95 9.10
C VAL A 212 -10.48 -4.19 10.57
N ARG A 213 -9.37 -4.91 10.85
CA ARG A 213 -8.85 -5.08 12.22
C ARG A 213 -8.62 -3.74 12.95
N TRP A 214 -8.11 -2.73 12.23
CA TRP A 214 -7.81 -1.39 12.74
C TRP A 214 -8.97 -0.38 12.59
N LEU A 215 -10.12 -0.81 12.07
CA LEU A 215 -11.28 0.07 11.95
C LEU A 215 -11.85 0.37 13.35
N HIS A 216 -11.74 1.62 13.79
CA HIS A 216 -12.37 2.10 15.01
C HIS A 216 -13.80 2.55 14.68
N LEU A 217 -14.79 1.75 15.07
CA LEU A 217 -16.22 2.11 14.92
C LEU A 217 -16.75 2.97 16.09
N THR A 218 -15.97 3.07 17.17
CA THR A 218 -16.25 3.87 18.38
C THR A 218 -14.97 4.52 18.88
N ASP A 219 -15.11 5.69 19.51
CA ASP A 219 -14.26 6.05 20.65
C ASP A 219 -14.91 5.42 21.91
N ASP A 220 -14.13 4.65 22.68
CA ASP A 220 -14.62 4.01 23.93
C ASP A 220 -15.09 5.03 24.98
N LYS A 221 -14.72 6.31 24.84
CA LYS A 221 -15.19 7.41 25.71
C LYS A 221 -16.58 7.94 25.35
N GLN A 222 -17.12 7.57 24.18
CA GLN A 222 -18.32 8.21 23.61
C GLN A 222 -19.62 7.43 23.87
N TYR A 223 -19.53 6.18 24.32
CA TYR A 223 -20.67 5.30 24.56
C TYR A 223 -20.55 4.61 25.92
N HIS A 224 -21.30 5.09 26.92
CA HIS A 224 -21.31 4.49 28.26
C HIS A 224 -22.13 3.19 28.36
N ASP A 225 -23.06 2.95 27.43
CA ASP A 225 -23.89 1.75 27.42
C ASP A 225 -23.10 0.49 26.95
N PRO A 226 -23.04 -0.58 27.76
CA PRO A 226 -22.40 -1.83 27.36
C PRO A 226 -23.11 -2.56 26.21
N GLN A 227 -24.43 -2.42 26.04
CA GLN A 227 -25.17 -3.14 24.98
C GLN A 227 -24.79 -2.62 23.59
N THR A 228 -24.77 -1.30 23.42
CA THR A 228 -24.30 -0.62 22.21
C THR A 228 -22.85 -1.01 21.87
N ARG A 229 -21.95 -1.08 22.86
CA ARG A 229 -20.56 -1.52 22.66
C ARG A 229 -20.48 -2.98 22.20
N GLN A 230 -21.29 -3.88 22.77
CA GLN A 230 -21.37 -5.28 22.34
C GLN A 230 -21.92 -5.41 20.90
N HIS A 231 -22.98 -4.67 20.57
CA HIS A 231 -23.58 -4.67 19.23
C HIS A 231 -22.60 -4.18 18.15
N ILE A 232 -21.88 -3.08 18.40
CA ILE A 232 -20.87 -2.56 17.46
C ILE A 232 -19.68 -3.52 17.33
N HIS A 233 -19.29 -4.21 18.42
CA HIS A 233 -18.27 -5.26 18.35
C HIS A 233 -18.72 -6.47 17.50
N ALA A 234 -19.98 -6.88 17.60
CA ALA A 234 -20.56 -7.91 16.74
C ALA A 234 -20.56 -7.47 15.25
N LEU A 235 -21.08 -6.28 14.94
CA LEU A 235 -21.03 -5.71 13.59
C LEU A 235 -19.61 -5.65 13.00
N LYS A 236 -18.61 -5.31 13.81
CA LYS A 236 -17.19 -5.33 13.39
C LYS A 236 -16.70 -6.75 13.09
N LYS A 237 -17.07 -7.74 13.92
CA LYS A 237 -16.74 -9.15 13.72
C LYS A 237 -17.35 -9.69 12.42
N ASP A 238 -18.62 -9.41 12.19
CA ASP A 238 -19.37 -9.90 11.04
C ASP A 238 -18.88 -9.27 9.73
N LEU A 239 -18.63 -7.95 9.74
CA LEU A 239 -17.95 -7.25 8.64
C LEU A 239 -16.55 -7.82 8.37
N SER A 240 -15.78 -8.15 9.42
CA SER A 240 -14.45 -8.76 9.27
C SER A 240 -14.53 -10.17 8.69
N ALA A 241 -15.55 -10.95 9.04
CA ALA A 241 -15.78 -12.29 8.49
C ALA A 241 -16.19 -12.22 7.01
N ALA A 242 -17.10 -11.32 6.65
CA ALA A 242 -17.55 -11.11 5.28
C ALA A 242 -16.39 -10.67 4.35
N LEU A 243 -15.61 -9.66 4.77
CA LEU A 243 -14.44 -9.20 4.01
C LEU A 243 -13.36 -10.29 3.87
N TYR A 244 -13.13 -11.08 4.91
CA TYR A 244 -12.20 -12.20 4.85
C TYR A 244 -12.68 -13.30 3.89
N ALA A 245 -13.95 -13.70 3.96
CA ALA A 245 -14.52 -14.70 3.07
C ALA A 245 -14.48 -14.27 1.60
N GLN A 246 -14.79 -13.00 1.31
CA GLN A 246 -14.68 -12.43 -0.03
C GLN A 246 -13.22 -12.43 -0.52
N ALA A 247 -12.28 -11.93 0.29
CA ALA A 247 -10.86 -11.94 -0.07
C ALA A 247 -10.32 -13.38 -0.29
N LYS A 248 -10.78 -14.35 0.52
CA LYS A 248 -10.40 -15.77 0.40
C LYS A 248 -10.71 -16.34 -0.99
N GLN A 249 -11.90 -16.04 -1.53
CA GLN A 249 -12.32 -16.50 -2.86
C GLN A 249 -11.39 -15.95 -3.95
N GLU A 250 -11.06 -14.66 -3.88
CA GLU A 250 -10.16 -13.99 -4.83
C GLU A 250 -8.73 -14.56 -4.80
N MET A 251 -8.24 -14.95 -3.61
CA MET A 251 -6.87 -15.48 -3.47
C MET A 251 -6.65 -16.72 -4.33
N TYR A 252 -7.58 -17.68 -4.34
CA TYR A 252 -7.49 -18.86 -5.20
C TYR A 252 -7.39 -18.50 -6.69
N VAL A 253 -8.07 -17.43 -7.13
CA VAL A 253 -8.03 -16.96 -8.53
C VAL A 253 -6.68 -16.35 -8.88
N ILE A 254 -6.03 -15.64 -7.96
CA ILE A 254 -4.71 -15.03 -8.22
C ILE A 254 -3.52 -15.96 -7.92
N MET A 255 -3.67 -17.05 -7.16
CA MET A 255 -2.60 -18.04 -6.91
C MET A 255 -1.97 -18.59 -8.20
N SER A 256 -2.72 -18.70 -9.30
CA SER A 256 -2.21 -19.15 -10.61
C SER A 256 -1.64 -18.02 -11.49
N ARG A 257 -1.57 -16.78 -11.00
CA ARG A 257 -1.35 -15.57 -11.80
C ARG A 257 -0.20 -14.70 -11.26
N PRO A 258 1.07 -15.03 -11.56
CA PRO A 258 2.23 -14.27 -11.10
C PRO A 258 2.21 -12.81 -11.59
N SER A 259 2.10 -11.89 -10.64
CA SER A 259 2.25 -10.44 -10.84
C SER A 259 2.72 -9.81 -9.53
N TYR A 260 3.35 -8.64 -9.58
CA TYR A 260 3.83 -7.95 -8.38
C TYR A 260 2.67 -7.56 -7.47
N ARG A 261 1.49 -7.21 -8.02
CA ARG A 261 0.26 -7.04 -7.23
C ARG A 261 -0.26 -8.35 -6.63
N SER A 262 -0.11 -9.49 -7.32
CA SER A 262 -0.49 -10.82 -6.78
C SER A 262 0.37 -11.17 -5.56
N VAL A 263 1.70 -10.96 -5.65
CA VAL A 263 2.64 -11.13 -4.52
C VAL A 263 2.15 -10.36 -3.30
N LEU A 264 1.86 -9.05 -3.48
CA LEU A 264 1.38 -8.19 -2.39
C LEU A 264 0.01 -8.61 -1.84
N ALA A 265 -0.95 -8.97 -2.70
CA ALA A 265 -2.29 -9.39 -2.28
C ALA A 265 -2.25 -10.68 -1.46
N LEU A 266 -1.53 -11.69 -1.95
CA LEU A 266 -1.34 -12.98 -1.28
C LEU A 266 -0.61 -12.82 0.06
N TYR A 267 0.44 -11.99 0.10
CA TYR A 267 1.11 -11.62 1.35
C TYR A 267 0.15 -10.97 2.35
N LEU A 268 -0.56 -9.90 1.94
CA LEU A 268 -1.48 -9.17 2.80
C LEU A 268 -2.58 -10.05 3.40
N PHE A 269 -3.06 -11.04 2.63
CA PHE A 269 -4.03 -12.02 3.10
C PHE A 269 -3.44 -13.02 4.10
N SER A 270 -2.23 -13.55 3.84
CA SER A 270 -1.56 -14.49 4.76
C SER A 270 -1.22 -13.89 6.14
N ILE A 271 -1.04 -12.56 6.23
CA ILE A 271 -0.80 -11.84 7.48
C ILE A 271 -2.09 -11.27 8.13
N ILE A 272 -3.23 -11.92 7.88
CA ILE A 272 -4.49 -11.69 8.61
C ILE A 272 -4.57 -12.62 9.84
N PRO A 273 -4.62 -12.08 11.07
CA PRO A 273 -4.79 -12.89 12.27
C PRO A 273 -6.14 -13.62 12.25
N THR A 274 -6.09 -14.94 12.12
CA THR A 274 -7.26 -15.83 11.96
C THR A 274 -8.01 -16.02 13.28
N SER A 275 -8.71 -14.98 13.72
CA SER A 275 -9.64 -14.98 14.86
C SER A 275 -10.87 -15.90 14.69
N SER A 276 -11.00 -16.55 13.52
CA SER A 276 -12.03 -17.53 13.18
C SER A 276 -11.40 -18.68 12.38
N ARG A 277 -10.33 -19.30 12.90
CA ARG A 277 -9.65 -20.42 12.25
C ARG A 277 -10.55 -21.67 12.27
N ASN A 278 -11.17 -21.98 11.13
CA ASN A 278 -11.71 -23.31 10.90
C ASN A 278 -10.53 -24.29 10.84
N TYR A 279 -10.49 -25.26 11.76
CA TYR A 279 -9.43 -26.26 11.82
C TYR A 279 -9.37 -27.06 10.52
N GLY A 280 -8.25 -26.97 9.79
CA GLY A 280 -8.02 -27.62 8.50
C GLY A 280 -7.79 -26.67 7.31
N ASP A 281 -8.19 -25.40 7.41
CA ASP A 281 -8.08 -24.43 6.31
C ASP A 281 -6.75 -23.65 6.35
N ASN A 282 -5.70 -24.20 5.76
CA ASN A 282 -4.34 -23.61 5.71
C ASN A 282 -4.13 -22.70 4.48
N ILE A 283 -5.15 -21.95 4.06
CA ILE A 283 -5.03 -21.02 2.91
C ILE A 283 -4.03 -19.90 3.18
N ASP A 284 -3.82 -19.49 4.44
CA ASP A 284 -2.84 -18.48 4.82
C ASP A 284 -1.41 -18.93 4.47
N ASP A 285 -1.05 -20.18 4.78
CA ASP A 285 0.22 -20.78 4.35
C ASP A 285 0.28 -20.87 2.81
N LEU A 286 -0.76 -21.40 2.14
CA LEU A 286 -0.78 -21.52 0.68
C LEU A 286 -0.64 -20.17 -0.05
N CYS A 287 -1.24 -19.10 0.48
CA CYS A 287 -1.04 -17.74 -0.03
C CYS A 287 0.40 -17.28 0.11
N LEU A 288 1.04 -17.57 1.26
CA LEU A 288 2.42 -17.16 1.53
C LEU A 288 3.41 -17.93 0.65
N GLU A 289 3.24 -19.26 0.48
CA GLU A 289 4.02 -20.05 -0.50
C GLU A 289 3.82 -19.51 -1.94
N SER A 290 2.57 -19.22 -2.34
CA SER A 290 2.26 -18.71 -3.68
C SER A 290 2.89 -17.34 -3.93
N SER A 291 2.87 -16.45 -2.92
CA SER A 291 3.50 -15.12 -2.97
C SER A 291 5.01 -15.23 -3.25
N LEU A 292 5.69 -16.16 -2.58
CA LEU A 292 7.13 -16.38 -2.75
C LEU A 292 7.47 -17.09 -4.06
N SER A 293 6.65 -18.06 -4.46
CA SER A 293 6.74 -18.72 -5.78
C SER A 293 6.60 -17.70 -6.93
N HIS A 294 5.64 -16.79 -6.82
CA HIS A 294 5.46 -15.68 -7.78
C HIS A 294 6.66 -14.75 -7.78
N GLN A 295 7.21 -14.38 -6.62
CA GLN A 295 8.39 -13.53 -6.55
C GLN A 295 9.60 -14.20 -7.22
N ASN A 296 9.86 -15.49 -7.02
CA ASN A 296 10.91 -16.25 -7.72
C ASN A 296 10.71 -16.28 -9.25
N TYR A 297 9.47 -16.52 -9.70
CA TYR A 297 9.12 -16.49 -11.13
C TYR A 297 9.31 -15.09 -11.75
N LEU A 298 8.95 -14.03 -11.03
CA LEU A 298 9.13 -12.65 -11.48
C LEU A 298 10.61 -12.25 -11.50
N ASN A 299 11.39 -12.61 -10.47
CA ASN A 299 12.84 -12.38 -10.40
C ASN A 299 13.56 -13.00 -11.61
N SER A 300 13.28 -14.27 -11.92
CA SER A 300 13.90 -14.99 -13.04
C SER A 300 13.46 -14.47 -14.41
N LYS A 301 12.22 -13.98 -14.54
CA LYS A 301 11.76 -13.37 -15.80
C LYS A 301 12.18 -11.91 -16.00
N ALA A 302 12.62 -11.21 -14.97
CA ALA A 302 13.06 -9.81 -15.06
C ALA A 302 14.45 -9.61 -15.73
N GLN A 303 15.12 -10.68 -16.20
CA GLN A 303 16.53 -10.63 -16.62
C GLN A 303 16.90 -11.29 -17.97
N MET A 304 15.99 -12.04 -18.60
CA MET A 304 16.31 -12.84 -19.78
C MET A 304 16.33 -12.01 -21.08
N PRO A 305 17.18 -12.34 -22.09
CA PRO A 305 17.65 -13.71 -22.36
C PRO A 305 19.17 -13.97 -22.42
N SER A 306 20.05 -12.97 -22.25
CA SER A 306 21.49 -13.15 -22.56
C SER A 306 22.38 -13.69 -21.44
N SER A 307 21.94 -13.64 -20.17
CA SER A 307 22.71 -14.15 -19.02
C SER A 307 22.14 -15.47 -18.51
N ARG A 308 22.94 -16.55 -18.60
CA ARG A 308 22.58 -17.90 -18.11
C ARG A 308 23.07 -18.15 -16.68
N ARG A 309 23.07 -17.10 -15.85
CA ARG A 309 23.59 -17.09 -14.47
C ARG A 309 22.46 -17.11 -13.44
N ASP A 310 22.80 -17.30 -12.18
CA ASP A 310 21.83 -17.24 -11.07
C ASP A 310 21.17 -15.86 -11.03
N ALA A 311 19.84 -15.79 -11.20
CA ALA A 311 19.14 -14.51 -11.32
C ALA A 311 19.30 -13.61 -10.08
N ILE A 312 19.44 -14.24 -8.90
CA ILE A 312 19.75 -13.57 -7.63
C ILE A 312 21.16 -12.98 -7.65
N ALA A 313 22.16 -13.69 -8.20
CA ALA A 313 23.50 -13.14 -8.35
C ALA A 313 23.51 -11.93 -9.29
N ASP A 314 22.87 -12.01 -10.45
CA ASP A 314 22.83 -10.89 -11.40
C ASP A 314 22.00 -9.69 -10.91
N LEU A 315 21.00 -9.89 -10.02
CA LEU A 315 20.29 -8.78 -9.34
C LEU A 315 21.22 -8.01 -8.39
N LEU A 316 22.09 -8.73 -7.68
CA LEU A 316 22.98 -8.23 -6.66
C LEU A 316 24.25 -7.62 -7.26
N ASP A 317 24.85 -8.27 -8.26
CA ASP A 317 26.12 -7.86 -8.86
C ASP A 317 25.97 -6.54 -9.64
N ARG A 318 24.82 -6.32 -10.28
CA ARG A 318 24.44 -5.04 -10.91
C ARG A 318 24.21 -3.89 -9.91
N GLY A 319 24.29 -4.12 -8.59
CA GLY A 319 23.88 -3.14 -7.58
C GLY A 319 24.75 -3.01 -6.33
N ALA A 320 25.62 -3.97 -6.02
CA ALA A 320 26.32 -4.03 -4.72
C ALA A 320 27.86 -3.87 -4.80
N PHE A 321 28.52 -4.33 -5.88
CA PHE A 321 29.98 -4.46 -5.87
C PHE A 321 30.76 -3.30 -6.50
N SER A 322 30.17 -2.49 -7.39
CA SER A 322 30.82 -1.25 -7.89
C SER A 322 30.64 -0.10 -6.88
N SER A 323 31.18 -0.28 -5.67
CA SER A 323 31.16 0.71 -4.58
C SER A 323 32.49 0.79 -3.80
N THR A 324 33.57 0.23 -4.34
CA THR A 324 34.94 0.64 -4.02
C THR A 324 35.29 1.89 -4.82
N ASN A 325 35.78 2.95 -4.16
CA ASN A 325 36.22 4.18 -4.82
C ASN A 325 37.51 3.97 -5.63
N ILE A 326 37.38 3.41 -6.84
CA ILE A 326 38.49 3.23 -7.79
C ILE A 326 37.97 3.64 -9.18
N PRO A 327 38.44 4.76 -9.76
CA PRO A 327 38.03 5.19 -11.09
C PRO A 327 38.77 4.37 -12.17
N LEU A 328 38.37 3.11 -12.35
CA LEU A 328 38.96 2.17 -13.31
C LEU A 328 37.94 1.72 -14.37
N LEU A 329 37.77 2.58 -15.37
CA LEU A 329 37.35 2.26 -16.74
C LEU A 329 36.26 1.18 -16.89
N GLN A 330 35.11 1.38 -16.24
CA GLN A 330 33.87 0.79 -16.75
C GLN A 330 33.38 1.67 -17.90
N THR A 331 33.33 1.11 -19.10
CA THR A 331 32.71 1.76 -20.27
C THR A 331 31.19 1.64 -20.15
N ASP A 332 30.61 2.47 -19.28
CA ASP A 332 29.16 2.57 -19.11
C ASP A 332 28.55 3.23 -20.36
N GLU A 333 28.10 2.40 -21.29
CA GLU A 333 26.95 2.72 -22.14
C GLU A 333 25.82 3.21 -21.21
N PRO A 334 25.26 4.42 -21.41
CA PRO A 334 24.24 4.93 -20.52
C PRO A 334 22.99 4.05 -20.62
N LEU A 335 22.68 3.34 -19.53
CA LEU A 335 21.40 2.65 -19.40
C LEU A 335 20.27 3.67 -19.48
N ASP A 336 19.24 3.33 -20.25
CA ASP A 336 18.00 4.10 -20.34
C ASP A 336 17.40 4.36 -18.95
N ASP A 337 16.93 5.58 -18.70
CA ASP A 337 16.43 6.03 -17.38
C ASP A 337 15.31 5.11 -16.87
N ASP A 338 14.42 4.68 -17.77
CA ASP A 338 13.33 3.73 -17.49
C ASP A 338 13.86 2.35 -17.06
N ALA A 339 14.97 1.89 -17.66
CA ALA A 339 15.63 0.65 -17.28
C ALA A 339 16.32 0.76 -15.92
N GLN A 340 16.87 1.94 -15.58
CA GLN A 340 17.44 2.20 -14.26
C GLN A 340 16.36 2.28 -13.17
N GLU A 341 15.21 2.94 -13.42
CA GLU A 341 14.08 2.95 -12.47
C GLU A 341 13.53 1.53 -12.27
N PHE A 342 13.33 0.76 -13.34
CA PHE A 342 12.84 -0.63 -13.23
C PHE A 342 13.78 -1.53 -12.43
N ASN A 343 15.10 -1.42 -12.63
CA ASN A 343 16.09 -2.17 -11.83
C ASN A 343 16.06 -1.73 -10.35
N SER A 344 15.94 -0.44 -10.07
CA SER A 344 15.80 0.08 -8.70
C SER A 344 14.55 -0.47 -8.02
N MET A 345 13.39 -0.38 -8.67
CA MET A 345 12.13 -0.92 -8.17
C MET A 345 12.19 -2.44 -7.95
N SER A 346 12.82 -3.18 -8.87
CA SER A 346 12.92 -4.64 -8.78
C SER A 346 13.73 -5.09 -7.57
N ARG A 347 14.77 -4.34 -7.18
CA ARG A 347 15.54 -4.57 -5.95
C ARG A 347 14.74 -4.35 -4.68
N LEU A 348 13.85 -3.34 -4.67
CA LEU A 348 12.93 -3.10 -3.55
C LEU A 348 11.93 -4.25 -3.39
N ALA A 349 11.39 -4.77 -4.49
CA ALA A 349 10.49 -5.93 -4.49
C ALA A 349 11.19 -7.24 -4.12
N PHE A 350 12.40 -7.49 -4.63
CA PHE A 350 13.23 -8.63 -4.24
C PHE A 350 13.51 -8.64 -2.74
N TRP A 351 13.92 -7.50 -2.17
CA TRP A 351 14.17 -7.36 -0.73
C TRP A 351 12.89 -7.48 0.12
N PHE A 352 11.76 -6.94 -0.35
CA PHE A 352 10.45 -7.22 0.25
C PHE A 352 10.14 -8.73 0.29
N GLY A 353 10.49 -9.46 -0.77
CA GLY A 353 10.47 -10.92 -0.81
C GLY A 353 11.34 -11.53 0.29
N VAL A 354 12.63 -11.19 0.36
CA VAL A 354 13.57 -11.74 1.37
C VAL A 354 13.08 -11.49 2.80
N MET A 355 12.59 -10.28 3.09
CA MET A 355 11.97 -9.93 4.36
C MET A 355 10.76 -10.83 4.69
N THR A 356 9.92 -11.10 3.68
CA THR A 356 8.72 -11.94 3.80
C THR A 356 9.08 -13.41 4.03
N ASP A 357 10.03 -13.96 3.26
CA ASP A 357 10.45 -15.36 3.36
C ASP A 357 11.22 -15.65 4.66
N THR A 358 12.08 -14.74 5.11
CA THR A 358 12.72 -14.84 6.44
C THR A 358 11.67 -14.85 7.56
N THR A 359 10.64 -14.01 7.45
CA THR A 359 9.54 -13.95 8.43
C THR A 359 8.68 -15.22 8.39
N ARG A 360 8.35 -15.74 7.20
CA ARG A 360 7.67 -17.03 7.00
C ARG A 360 8.46 -18.16 7.66
N SER A 361 9.72 -18.29 7.28
CA SER A 361 10.61 -19.37 7.70
C SER A 361 10.72 -19.41 9.23
N LEU A 362 10.95 -18.26 9.86
CA LEU A 362 11.03 -18.12 11.32
C LEU A 362 9.71 -18.48 12.04
N THR A 363 8.57 -18.02 11.52
CA THR A 363 7.26 -18.11 12.20
C THR A 363 6.47 -19.38 11.89
N ARG A 364 6.80 -20.09 10.80
CA ARG A 364 6.17 -21.36 10.40
C ARG A 364 7.14 -22.56 10.47
N CYS A 365 8.40 -22.33 10.90
CA CYS A 365 9.49 -23.31 10.93
C CYS A 365 9.64 -24.05 9.59
N ARG A 366 9.69 -23.30 8.48
CA ARG A 366 9.84 -23.82 7.11
C ARG A 366 11.17 -23.39 6.51
N PRO A 367 11.79 -24.19 5.63
CA PRO A 367 12.97 -23.76 4.88
C PRO A 367 12.67 -22.57 3.95
N SER A 368 13.70 -21.75 3.73
CA SER A 368 13.74 -20.64 2.76
C SER A 368 13.32 -21.06 1.34
N VAL A 369 12.56 -20.20 0.65
CA VAL A 369 12.04 -20.40 -0.72
C VAL A 369 12.74 -19.48 -1.72
N LEU A 370 13.10 -18.25 -1.33
CA LEU A 370 13.76 -17.26 -2.18
C LEU A 370 15.28 -17.33 -2.12
N LEU A 371 15.83 -17.80 -0.99
CA LEU A 371 17.28 -17.96 -0.79
C LEU A 371 17.62 -19.43 -0.47
N PRO A 372 17.44 -20.37 -1.43
CA PRO A 372 17.92 -21.73 -1.28
C PRO A 372 19.45 -21.78 -1.53
N GLY A 373 20.20 -22.32 -0.58
CA GLY A 373 21.64 -22.53 -0.71
C GLY A 373 22.53 -21.31 -0.47
N GLN A 374 23.81 -21.56 -0.19
CA GLN A 374 24.70 -20.59 0.46
C GLN A 374 25.11 -19.38 -0.39
N THR A 375 25.17 -19.50 -1.72
CA THR A 375 25.83 -18.49 -2.59
C THR A 375 25.04 -17.18 -2.68
N GLY A 376 23.76 -17.26 -3.07
CA GLY A 376 22.86 -16.10 -3.11
C GLY A 376 22.60 -15.52 -1.72
N GLU A 377 22.42 -16.40 -0.72
CA GLU A 377 22.19 -16.02 0.67
C GLU A 377 23.39 -15.25 1.26
N SER A 378 24.61 -15.71 1.00
CA SER A 378 25.85 -15.05 1.42
C SER A 378 25.98 -13.64 0.84
N LYS A 379 25.70 -13.45 -0.46
CA LYS A 379 25.71 -12.12 -1.10
C LYS A 379 24.69 -11.15 -0.48
N VAL A 380 23.46 -11.61 -0.23
CA VAL A 380 22.41 -10.81 0.43
C VAL A 380 22.85 -10.35 1.82
N TRP A 381 23.32 -11.27 2.66
CA TRP A 381 23.71 -10.94 4.03
C TRP A 381 25.06 -10.21 4.14
N ALA A 382 25.96 -10.36 3.16
CA ALA A 382 27.18 -9.56 3.08
C ALA A 382 26.86 -8.06 2.91
N ALA A 383 25.92 -7.71 2.02
CA ALA A 383 25.49 -6.33 1.82
C ALA A 383 24.85 -5.71 3.09
N VAL A 384 24.06 -6.49 3.84
CA VAL A 384 23.49 -6.08 5.14
C VAL A 384 24.60 -5.79 6.17
N ARG A 385 25.59 -6.68 6.30
CA ARG A 385 26.73 -6.49 7.20
C ARG A 385 27.60 -5.29 6.81
N GLN A 386 27.83 -5.07 5.51
CA GLN A 386 28.57 -3.91 5.01
C GLN A 386 27.88 -2.60 5.38
N ARG A 387 26.57 -2.48 5.16
CA ARG A 387 25.80 -1.29 5.58
C ARG A 387 25.75 -1.11 7.09
N THR A 388 25.70 -2.19 7.86
CA THR A 388 25.79 -2.15 9.33
C THR A 388 27.09 -1.50 9.76
N LYS A 389 28.24 -1.95 9.24
CA LYS A 389 29.55 -1.37 9.55
C LYS A 389 29.66 0.11 9.16
N LEU A 390 29.17 0.47 7.98
CA LEU A 390 29.16 1.86 7.52
C LEU A 390 28.26 2.74 8.43
N PHE A 391 27.09 2.23 8.85
CA PHE A 391 26.24 2.95 9.80
C PHE A 391 26.91 3.10 11.17
N ASP A 392 27.53 2.04 11.71
CA ASP A 392 28.22 2.08 13.00
C ASP A 392 29.33 3.15 13.03
N GLN A 393 30.15 3.21 11.98
CA GLN A 393 31.22 4.20 11.84
C GLN A 393 30.70 5.65 11.89
N HIS A 394 29.57 5.95 11.24
CA HIS A 394 29.01 7.31 11.21
C HIS A 394 28.12 7.64 12.42
N SER A 395 27.53 6.64 13.09
CA SER A 395 26.55 6.83 14.17
C SER A 395 27.17 7.00 15.56
N GLN A 396 28.49 6.88 15.71
CA GLN A 396 29.18 7.03 17.01
C GLN A 396 28.79 8.31 17.77
N MET A 397 28.63 9.44 17.09
CA MET A 397 28.24 10.71 17.71
C MET A 397 26.80 10.71 18.27
N LEU A 398 25.89 9.88 17.72
CA LEU A 398 24.52 9.75 18.23
C LEU A 398 24.49 9.06 19.60
N ARG A 399 25.47 8.20 19.91
CA ARG A 399 25.57 7.47 21.19
C ARG A 399 25.91 8.37 22.38
N VAL A 400 26.56 9.51 22.13
CA VAL A 400 26.99 10.48 23.15
C VAL A 400 25.98 11.63 23.31
N LEU A 401 24.97 11.71 22.42
CA LEU A 401 24.06 12.84 22.32
C LEU A 401 23.10 12.90 23.53
N ARG A 402 23.21 13.99 24.31
CA ARG A 402 22.35 14.23 25.49
C ARG A 402 21.00 14.88 25.17
N THR A 403 20.85 15.50 24.00
CA THR A 403 19.56 16.01 23.53
C THR A 403 18.65 14.87 23.06
N PRO A 404 17.32 15.05 23.08
CA PRO A 404 16.41 14.08 22.46
C PRO A 404 16.69 13.88 20.97
N PHE A 405 16.52 12.65 20.47
CA PHE A 405 16.60 12.34 19.04
C PHE A 405 15.46 12.97 18.25
N THR A 406 15.77 13.50 17.06
CA THR A 406 14.77 13.97 16.11
C THR A 406 14.03 12.81 15.45
N ASN A 407 12.86 13.10 14.87
CA ASN A 407 12.09 12.12 14.12
C ASN A 407 12.90 11.47 12.99
N ASP A 408 13.73 12.25 12.30
CA ASP A 408 14.54 11.78 11.18
C ASP A 408 15.73 10.92 11.65
N GLN A 409 16.34 11.26 12.79
CA GLN A 409 17.34 10.41 13.44
C GLN A 409 16.77 9.05 13.84
N VAL A 410 15.60 9.02 14.49
CA VAL A 410 14.95 7.75 14.86
C VAL A 410 14.55 6.94 13.63
N MET A 411 14.02 7.58 12.58
CA MET A 411 13.67 6.88 11.33
C MET A 411 14.91 6.31 10.63
N ALA A 412 16.04 7.04 10.61
CA ALA A 412 17.30 6.54 10.06
C ALA A 412 17.86 5.35 10.87
N ILE A 413 17.90 5.45 12.20
CA ILE A 413 18.31 4.36 13.10
C ILE A 413 17.46 3.12 12.84
N LEU A 414 16.13 3.27 12.75
CA LEU A 414 15.22 2.17 12.43
C LEU A 414 15.48 1.58 11.04
N GLN A 415 15.63 2.39 9.99
CA GLN A 415 15.95 1.91 8.64
C GLN A 415 17.23 1.06 8.60
N HIS A 416 18.27 1.45 9.32
CA HIS A 416 19.51 0.66 9.40
C HIS A 416 19.38 -0.58 10.30
N ALA A 417 18.54 -0.52 11.35
CA ALA A 417 18.33 -1.65 12.26
C ALA A 417 17.50 -2.79 11.64
N TYR A 418 16.49 -2.49 10.82
CA TYR A 418 15.58 -3.51 10.29
C TYR A 418 16.28 -4.61 9.46
N PRO A 419 17.21 -4.31 8.52
CA PRO A 419 17.94 -5.32 7.78
C PRO A 419 18.81 -6.22 8.64
N LEU A 420 19.53 -5.67 9.63
CA LEU A 420 20.36 -6.47 10.52
C LEU A 420 19.51 -7.37 11.42
N LYS A 421 18.39 -6.86 11.95
CA LYS A 421 17.42 -7.67 12.69
C LYS A 421 16.86 -8.82 11.84
N THR A 422 16.67 -8.61 10.52
CA THR A 422 16.28 -9.70 9.60
C THR A 422 17.41 -10.70 9.35
N LEU A 423 18.67 -10.27 9.32
CA LEU A 423 19.82 -11.18 9.32
C LEU A 423 19.89 -12.01 10.61
N VAL A 424 19.60 -11.44 11.79
CA VAL A 424 19.46 -12.20 13.04
C VAL A 424 18.36 -13.25 12.91
N TRP A 425 17.21 -12.89 12.34
CA TRP A 425 16.11 -13.82 12.08
C TRP A 425 16.51 -14.95 11.12
N ALA A 426 17.22 -14.67 10.03
CA ALA A 426 17.71 -15.67 9.09
C ALA A 426 18.80 -16.59 9.68
N ALA A 427 19.63 -16.07 10.58
CA ALA A 427 20.58 -16.90 11.32
C ALA A 427 19.85 -17.86 12.28
N ILE A 428 18.73 -17.43 12.89
CA ILE A 428 17.86 -18.29 13.71
C ILE A 428 17.13 -19.33 12.85
N THR A 429 16.69 -19.01 11.62
CA THR A 429 16.05 -20.02 10.75
C THR A 429 17.01 -21.14 10.39
N ARG A 430 18.31 -20.87 10.18
CA ARG A 430 19.29 -21.97 10.00
C ARG A 430 19.41 -22.90 11.21
N VAL A 431 19.21 -22.39 12.43
CA VAL A 431 19.11 -23.23 13.64
C VAL A 431 17.84 -24.09 13.61
N GLN A 432 16.72 -23.55 13.14
CA GLN A 432 15.49 -24.32 12.92
C GLN A 432 15.68 -25.39 11.83
N ASP A 433 16.35 -25.08 10.72
CA ASP A 433 16.60 -26.03 9.62
C ASP A 433 17.52 -27.18 10.07
N ALA A 434 18.56 -26.89 10.85
CA ALA A 434 19.45 -27.88 11.43
C ALA A 434 18.75 -28.77 12.50
N LEU A 435 17.85 -28.19 13.32
CA LEU A 435 17.13 -28.92 14.38
C LEU A 435 15.95 -29.76 13.87
N VAL A 436 15.12 -29.16 12.99
CA VAL A 436 13.78 -29.69 12.64
C VAL A 436 13.83 -30.49 11.35
N HIS A 437 14.54 -29.99 10.34
CA HIS A 437 14.53 -30.58 8.99
C HIS A 437 15.75 -31.45 8.71
N GLN A 438 16.82 -31.32 9.50
CA GLN A 438 18.14 -31.92 9.25
C GLN A 438 18.73 -31.53 7.87
N MET A 439 18.19 -30.47 7.25
CA MET A 439 18.59 -29.96 5.95
C MET A 439 19.48 -28.73 6.12
N SER A 440 20.71 -28.94 6.60
CA SER A 440 21.70 -27.87 6.73
C SER A 440 23.10 -28.36 6.37
N ASP A 441 23.80 -27.58 5.56
CA ASP A 441 25.21 -27.82 5.19
C ASP A 441 26.18 -27.57 6.37
N ILE A 442 25.68 -26.99 7.46
CA ILE A 442 26.43 -26.62 8.67
C ILE A 442 25.90 -27.37 9.89
N SER A 443 26.77 -27.60 10.87
CA SER A 443 26.37 -28.25 12.12
C SER A 443 25.47 -27.34 12.97
N LEU A 444 24.70 -27.96 13.88
CA LEU A 444 23.89 -27.24 14.87
C LEU A 444 24.71 -26.24 15.70
N ALA A 445 25.96 -26.59 16.05
CA ALA A 445 26.85 -25.72 16.81
C ALA A 445 27.21 -24.46 16.01
N GLU A 446 27.61 -24.62 14.75
CA GLU A 446 27.93 -23.50 13.85
C GLU A 446 26.71 -22.63 13.57
N ALA A 447 25.52 -23.22 13.41
CA ALA A 447 24.27 -22.47 13.24
C ALA A 447 23.95 -21.62 14.49
N VAL A 448 24.07 -22.20 15.69
CA VAL A 448 23.83 -21.51 16.97
C VAL A 448 24.85 -20.39 17.20
N ASP A 449 26.12 -20.62 16.89
CA ASP A 449 27.17 -19.61 17.04
C ASP A 449 27.06 -18.50 15.99
N ALA A 450 26.61 -18.81 14.77
CA ALA A 450 26.26 -17.80 13.77
C ALA A 450 25.07 -16.93 14.23
N ALA A 451 24.01 -17.53 14.77
CA ALA A 451 22.87 -16.80 15.33
C ALA A 451 23.29 -15.90 16.51
N ARG A 452 24.10 -16.41 17.45
CA ARG A 452 24.64 -15.63 18.56
C ARG A 452 25.52 -14.48 18.08
N LYS A 453 26.36 -14.70 17.07
CA LYS A 453 27.24 -13.68 16.47
C LYS A 453 26.47 -12.52 15.86
N GLU A 454 25.44 -12.80 15.05
CA GLU A 454 24.63 -11.71 14.47
C GLU A 454 23.75 -11.02 15.52
N SER A 455 23.24 -11.75 16.52
CA SER A 455 22.50 -11.14 17.63
C SER A 455 23.37 -10.18 18.45
N ASN A 456 24.62 -10.57 18.75
CA ASN A 456 25.57 -9.71 19.45
C ASN A 456 25.94 -8.47 18.60
N ASN A 457 26.14 -8.65 17.30
CA ASN A 457 26.38 -7.57 16.33
C ASN A 457 25.21 -6.55 16.29
N PHE A 458 23.96 -7.04 16.39
CA PHE A 458 22.78 -6.18 16.50
C PHE A 458 22.75 -5.36 17.80
N GLU A 459 22.94 -5.99 18.96
CA GLU A 459 22.93 -5.27 20.24
C GLU A 459 24.10 -4.29 20.37
N GLN A 460 25.30 -4.66 19.91
CA GLN A 460 26.46 -3.75 19.87
C GLN A 460 26.22 -2.53 18.97
N THR A 461 25.62 -2.72 17.80
CA THR A 461 25.36 -1.61 16.87
C THR A 461 24.17 -0.75 17.34
N PHE A 462 23.04 -1.36 17.69
CA PHE A 462 21.76 -0.67 17.83
C PHE A 462 21.20 -0.61 19.25
N GLY A 463 21.62 -1.46 20.19
CA GLY A 463 21.00 -1.57 21.52
C GLY A 463 20.93 -0.24 22.26
N GLN A 464 22.05 0.47 22.42
CA GLN A 464 22.10 1.79 23.04
C GLN A 464 21.25 2.83 22.29
N LEU A 465 21.31 2.85 20.95
CA LEU A 465 20.55 3.79 20.12
C LEU A 465 19.05 3.56 20.24
N LEU A 466 18.60 2.31 20.32
CA LEU A 466 17.20 1.94 20.50
C LEU A 466 16.69 2.23 21.92
N CYS A 467 17.56 2.17 22.93
CA CYS A 467 17.25 2.65 24.28
C CYS A 467 17.07 4.17 24.33
N ILE A 468 17.90 4.94 23.61
CA ILE A 468 17.72 6.40 23.49
C ILE A 468 16.41 6.72 22.73
N CYS A 469 16.11 6.01 21.64
CA CYS A 469 14.81 6.10 20.97
C CYS A 469 13.62 5.76 21.89
N GLN A 470 13.80 4.85 22.87
CA GLN A 470 12.77 4.52 23.86
C GLN A 470 12.56 5.66 24.86
N ARG A 471 13.65 6.24 25.39
CA ARG A 471 13.64 7.40 26.29
C ARG A 471 12.89 8.58 25.67
N ASP A 472 13.17 8.87 24.40
CA ASP A 472 12.66 10.03 23.70
C ASP A 472 11.28 9.81 23.05
N PHE A 473 10.71 8.61 23.15
CA PHE A 473 9.52 8.16 22.40
C PHE A 473 8.33 9.14 22.47
N LEU A 474 8.07 9.74 23.65
CA LEU A 474 6.95 10.66 23.85
C LEU A 474 7.12 12.03 23.15
N LEU A 475 8.36 12.38 22.76
CA LEU A 475 8.70 13.61 22.04
C LEU A 475 8.63 13.45 20.51
N LEU A 476 8.54 12.20 20.03
CA LEU A 476 8.43 11.88 18.62
C LEU A 476 7.02 12.14 18.09
N ASN A 477 6.91 12.41 16.78
CA ASN A 477 5.61 12.55 16.14
C ASN A 477 4.89 11.18 16.03
N ARG A 478 3.55 11.20 15.90
CA ARG A 478 2.72 9.98 15.86
C ARG A 478 3.14 8.97 14.78
N THR A 479 3.66 9.41 13.63
CA THR A 479 4.15 8.50 12.58
C THR A 479 5.41 7.78 13.03
N THR A 480 6.40 8.51 13.55
CA THR A 480 7.64 7.92 14.08
C THR A 480 7.37 7.03 15.29
N GLN A 481 6.45 7.43 16.18
CA GLN A 481 5.95 6.58 17.27
C GLN A 481 5.34 5.26 16.75
N MET A 482 4.50 5.30 15.71
CA MET A 482 3.94 4.10 15.09
C MET A 482 4.99 3.25 14.35
N CYS A 483 6.09 3.84 13.89
CA CYS A 483 7.21 3.13 13.28
C CYS A 483 8.12 2.44 14.32
N TYR A 484 8.34 3.08 15.48
CA TYR A 484 9.11 2.53 16.60
C TYR A 484 8.31 1.50 17.41
N SER A 485 7.01 1.73 17.61
CA SER A 485 6.14 0.83 18.39
C SER A 485 6.18 -0.59 17.82
N LYS A 486 6.57 -1.57 18.64
CA LYS A 486 6.43 -3.00 18.30
C LYS A 486 5.00 -3.24 17.80
N PRO A 487 4.79 -3.85 16.62
CA PRO A 487 3.44 -4.07 16.10
C PRO A 487 2.65 -4.95 17.10
N PRO A 488 1.52 -4.48 17.65
CA PRO A 488 0.73 -5.29 18.56
C PRO A 488 0.27 -6.55 17.83
N LYS A 489 0.52 -7.72 18.44
CA LYS A 489 0.35 -9.07 17.86
C LYS A 489 1.47 -9.59 16.94
N ILE A 490 2.73 -9.16 17.13
CA ILE A 490 3.88 -10.09 16.94
C ILE A 490 4.29 -10.76 18.27
N SER A 491 3.79 -10.29 19.41
CA SER A 491 4.04 -10.86 20.75
C SER A 491 3.73 -12.36 20.88
N VAL A 492 2.65 -12.81 20.22
CA VAL A 492 2.06 -14.15 20.35
C VAL A 492 2.96 -15.27 19.77
N LEU A 493 4.10 -14.94 19.16
CA LEU A 493 5.08 -15.90 18.64
C LEU A 493 6.42 -15.89 19.39
N LEU A 494 6.54 -15.13 20.48
CA LEU A 494 7.71 -15.13 21.39
C LEU A 494 7.33 -15.21 22.87
N GLU A 495 6.06 -15.50 23.19
CA GLU A 495 5.62 -15.88 24.53
C GLU A 495 6.07 -17.31 24.85
N THR A 496 7.32 -17.45 25.30
CA THR A 496 7.71 -18.60 26.10
C THR A 496 6.95 -18.57 27.42
N PRO A 497 6.49 -19.73 27.94
CA PRO A 497 5.92 -19.77 29.29
C PRO A 497 7.02 -19.37 30.30
N PRO A 498 6.70 -18.62 31.37
CA PRO A 498 7.68 -18.24 32.37
C PRO A 498 8.23 -19.50 33.04
N SER A 499 9.55 -19.71 32.98
CA SER A 499 10.18 -20.78 33.76
C SER A 499 10.10 -20.43 35.25
N PRO A 500 9.90 -21.41 36.15
CA PRO A 500 9.69 -21.14 37.58
C PRO A 500 10.96 -20.69 38.34
N PHE A 501 12.04 -20.35 37.63
CA PHE A 501 13.37 -20.05 38.21
C PHE A 501 13.89 -18.65 37.80
N SER A 502 13.04 -17.63 37.84
CA SER A 502 13.46 -16.22 37.71
C SER A 502 12.61 -15.24 38.55
N GLN A 503 12.20 -15.65 39.75
CA GLN A 503 11.72 -14.73 40.79
C GLN A 503 12.81 -14.48 41.84
N ASN A 504 13.74 -13.57 41.56
CA ASN A 504 14.39 -12.66 42.53
C ASN A 504 15.49 -11.82 41.86
N LYS A 505 15.62 -10.54 42.27
CA LYS A 505 16.55 -9.51 41.73
C LYS A 505 16.32 -9.21 40.23
N ILE A 506 15.82 -8.05 39.84
CA ILE A 506 16.55 -6.78 39.94
C ILE A 506 15.70 -5.71 40.63
N HIS A 507 16.13 -5.32 41.83
CA HIS A 507 16.02 -3.95 42.30
C HIS A 507 17.40 -3.30 42.09
N ASP A 508 17.43 -2.00 41.83
CA ASP A 508 18.59 -1.11 41.89
C ASP A 508 19.86 -1.53 41.11
N THR A 509 20.08 -0.92 39.94
CA THR A 509 21.28 -0.08 39.67
C THR A 509 21.21 0.53 38.27
N CYS A 510 21.10 1.86 38.19
CA CYS A 510 21.78 2.66 37.18
C CYS A 510 21.93 4.09 37.77
N PRO A 511 23.13 4.69 37.77
CA PRO A 511 23.34 6.07 38.21
C PRO A 511 22.91 7.10 37.15
#